data_AF-A0A1Y3W8J9-F1
#
_entry.id   AF-A0A1Y3W8J9-F1
#
_cell.length_a   1.000
_cell.length_b   1.000
_cell.length_c   1.000
_cell.angle_alpha   90.00
_cell.angle_beta   90.00
_cell.angle_gamma   90.00
#
_symmetry.space_group_name_H-M   'P 1'
#
loop_
_entity.id
_entity.type
_entity.pdbx_description
1 polymer ?
#
loop_
_entity_poly.entity_id
_entity_poly.type
_entity_poly.pdbx_seq_one_letter_code
_entity_poly.pdbx_strand_id
1 'polypeptide(L)' 'MEINEIFEKLDEIQEKMQSEEISLEDSFRYYAEAMELLKQCDEQIGTVEKQVQMLDENGEKHEFE' A
#
# COMPACT_ATOMS: atom_id res chain seq x y z
N MET A 1 -5.18 -8.58 -2.79
CA MET A 1 -3.82 -8.50 -3.33
C MET A 1 -2.88 -8.53 -2.16
N GLU A 2 -1.76 -9.22 -2.30
CA GLU A 2 -0.70 -9.14 -1.30
C GLU A 2 -0.06 -7.75 -1.33
N ILE A 3 0.53 -7.34 -0.22
CA ILE A 3 1.16 -6.01 -0.11
C ILE A 3 2.25 -5.77 -1.16
N ASN A 4 2.99 -6.82 -1.53
CA ASN A 4 4.01 -6.74 -2.58
C ASN A 4 3.40 -6.45 -3.96
N GLU A 5 2.24 -7.04 -4.27
CA GLU A 5 1.54 -6.77 -5.54
C GLU A 5 0.98 -5.34 -5.58
N ILE A 6 0.62 -4.76 -4.43
CA ILE A 6 0.22 -3.36 -4.32
C ILE A 6 1.41 -2.46 -4.67
N PHE A 7 2.59 -2.73 -4.12
CA PHE A 7 3.79 -1.95 -4.41
C PHE A 7 4.21 -2.03 -5.88
N GLU A 8 4.21 -3.23 -6.48
CA GLU A 8 4.49 -3.39 -7.92
C GLU A 8 3.55 -2.55 -8.78
N LYS A 9 2.25 -2.53 -8.46
CA LYS A 9 1.29 -1.70 -9.19
C LYS A 9 1.48 -0.20 -8.97
N LEU A 10 1.84 0.22 -7.76
CA LEU A 10 2.14 1.62 -7.47
C LEU A 10 3.37 2.09 -8.26
N ASP A 11 4.41 1.25 -8.36
CA ASP A 11 5.60 1.53 -9.18
C ASP A 11 5.23 1.66 -10.66
N GLU A 12 4.42 0.73 -11.20
CA GLU A 12 3.93 0.84 -12.58
C GLU A 12 3.12 2.13 -12.83
N ILE A 13 2.27 2.52 -11.87
CA ILE A 13 1.49 3.76 -11.96
C ILE A 13 2.45 4.96 -11.95
N GLN A 14 3.45 4.96 -11.07
CA GLN A 14 4.46 6.01 -11.00
C GLN A 14 5.19 6.17 -12.34
N GLU A 15 5.63 5.07 -12.95
CA GLU A 15 6.29 5.10 -14.27
C GLU A 15 5.36 5.68 -15.34
N LYS A 16 4.09 5.25 -15.38
CA LYS A 16 3.10 5.77 -16.34
C LYS A 16 2.85 7.27 -16.13
N MET A 17 2.79 7.73 -14.88
CA MET A 17 2.60 9.14 -14.53
C MET A 17 3.80 10.03 -14.84
N GLN A 18 5.00 9.47 -14.95
CA GLN A 18 6.22 10.19 -15.33
C GLN A 18 6.43 10.28 -16.85
N SER A 19 5.62 9.58 -17.64
CA SER A 19 5.67 9.64 -19.10
C SER A 19 5.36 11.05 -19.61
N GLU A 20 6.18 11.57 -20.54
CA GLU A 20 5.94 12.86 -21.20
C GLU A 20 4.68 12.85 -22.08
N GLU A 21 4.20 11.66 -22.46
CA GLU A 21 3.02 11.45 -23.32
C GLU A 21 1.71 11.28 -22.53
N ILE A 22 1.74 11.42 -21.20
CA ILE A 22 0.54 11.23 -20.38
C ILE A 22 -0.49 12.34 -20.61
N SER A 23 -1.75 11.95 -20.82
CA SER A 23 -2.85 12.92 -20.88
C SER A 23 -3.30 13.34 -19.48
N LEU A 24 -3.89 14.53 -19.35
CA LEU A 24 -4.43 15.00 -18.08
C LEU A 24 -5.51 14.05 -17.51
N GLU A 25 -6.34 13.47 -18.37
CA GLU A 25 -7.38 12.51 -17.98
C GLU A 25 -6.76 11.23 -17.42
N ASP A 26 -5.73 10.70 -18.09
CA ASP A 26 -4.99 9.52 -17.61
C ASP A 26 -4.29 9.82 -16.29
N SER A 27 -3.72 11.01 -16.10
CA SER A 27 -3.11 11.43 -14.83
C SER A 27 -4.12 11.41 -13.68
N PHE A 28 -5.34 11.90 -13.90
CA PHE A 28 -6.40 11.82 -12.87
C PHE A 28 -6.83 10.38 -12.59
N ARG A 29 -6.94 9.56 -13.64
CA ARG A 29 -7.31 8.13 -13.49
C ARG A 29 -6.25 7.39 -12.66
N TYR A 30 -4.98 7.52 -13.02
CA TYR A 30 -3.88 6.89 -12.30
C TYR A 30 -3.72 7.41 -10.88
N TYR A 31 -3.93 8.70 -10.64
CA TYR A 31 -3.96 9.25 -9.29
C TYR A 31 -5.06 8.60 -8.44
N ALA A 32 -6.29 8.51 -8.96
CA ALA A 32 -7.40 7.89 -8.24
C ALA A 32 -7.14 6.40 -7.96
N GLU A 33 -6.55 5.68 -8.92
CA GLU A 33 -6.14 4.29 -8.76
C GLU A 33 -5.07 4.13 -7.67
N ALA A 34 -4.03 4.97 -7.70
CA ALA A 34 -2.98 4.98 -6.67
C ALA A 34 -3.54 5.25 -5.27
N MET A 35 -4.52 6.16 -5.13
CA MET A 35 -5.16 6.43 -3.84
C MET A 35 -5.91 5.22 -3.28
N GLU A 36 -6.60 4.48 -4.13
CA GLU A 36 -7.30 3.26 -3.70
C GLU A 36 -6.32 2.15 -3.30
N LEU A 37 -5.22 2.01 -4.03
CA LEU A 37 -4.14 1.07 -3.70
C LEU A 37 -3.47 1.40 -2.37
N LEU A 38 -3.17 2.68 -2.12
CA LEU A 38 -2.59 3.13 -0.85
C LEU A 38 -3.53 2.88 0.33
N LYS A 39 -4.83 3.10 0.14
CA LYS A 39 -5.84 2.76 1.16
C LYS A 39 -5.86 1.28 1.49
N GLN A 40 -5.79 0.41 0.47
CA GLN A 40 -5.68 -1.04 0.69
C GLN A 40 -4.39 -1.42 1.43
N CYS A 41 -3.29 -0.74 1.15
CA CYS A 41 -2.03 -0.94 1.86
C CYS A 41 -2.16 -0.58 3.35
N ASP A 42 -2.79 0.56 3.66
CA ASP A 42 -3.04 1.02 5.03
C ASP A 42 -3.88 0.01 5.81
N GLU A 43 -4.94 -0.53 5.20
CA GLU A 43 -5.80 -1.55 5.81
C GLU A 43 -5.05 -2.87 6.12
N GLN A 44 -4.12 -3.27 5.24
CA GLN A 44 -3.30 -4.47 5.47
C GLN A 44 -2.29 -4.27 6.59
N ILE A 45 -1.60 -3.13 6.62
CA ILE A 45 -0.66 -2.78 7.70
C ILE A 45 -1.40 -2.76 9.03
N GLY A 46 -2.53 -2.07 9.12
CA GLY A 46 -3.34 -2.01 10.34
C GLY A 46 -3.82 -3.39 10.82
N THR A 47 -4.06 -4.32 9.89
CA THR A 47 -4.39 -5.72 10.24
C THR A 47 -3.21 -6.43 10.90
N VAL A 48 -2.00 -6.27 10.35
CA VAL A 48 -0.79 -6.86 10.92
C VAL A 48 -0.46 -6.23 12.27
N GLU A 49 -0.54 -4.91 12.40
CA GLU A 49 -0.32 -4.19 13.67
C GLU A 49 -1.25 -4.72 14.77
N LYS A 50 -2.54 -4.91 14.46
CA LYS A 50 -3.50 -5.47 15.41
C LYS A 50 -3.17 -6.91 15.79
N GLN A 51 -2.72 -7.73 14.84
CA GLN A 51 -2.29 -9.10 15.13
C GLN A 51 -1.07 -9.13 16.05
N VAL A 52 -0.08 -8.26 15.81
CA VAL A 52 1.08 -8.09 16.69
C VAL A 52 0.65 -7.68 18.10
N GLN A 53 -0.23 -6.68 18.22
CA GLN A 53 -0.78 -6.26 19.53
C GLN A 53 -1.50 -7.40 20.27
N MET A 54 -2.29 -8.22 19.56
CA MET A 54 -2.98 -9.36 20.17
C MET A 54 -2.00 -10.47 20.61
N LEU A 55 -0.87 -10.63 19.92
CA LEU A 55 0.20 -11.54 20.36
C LEU A 55 0.88 -11.02 21.63
N ASP A 56 1.12 -9.70 21.71
CA ASP A 56 1.64 -9.05 22.92
C ASP A 56 0.69 -9.21 24.12
N GLU A 57 -0.63 -9.08 23.91
CA GLU A 57 -1.64 -9.21 24.96
C GLU A 57 -1.87 -10.67 25.43
N ASN A 58 -1.63 -11.66 24.58
CA ASN A 58 -1.85 -13.09 24.90
C ASN A 58 -0.63 -13.81 25.51
N GLY A 59 0.50 -13.09 25.70
CA GLY A 59 1.67 -13.57 26.45
C GLY A 59 2.75 -14.26 25.60
N GLU A 60 3.80 -13.48 25.28
CA GLU A 60 5.10 -13.75 24.59
C GLU A 60 5.10 -13.74 23.03
N LYS A 61 6.02 -13.07 22.29
CA LYS A 61 7.32 -12.34 22.51
C LYS A 61 7.64 -11.51 21.22
N HIS A 62 8.21 -10.30 21.18
CA HIS A 62 9.58 -9.84 21.55
C HIS A 62 9.72 -8.31 21.42
N GLU A 63 10.64 -7.70 22.18
CA GLU A 63 11.10 -6.30 22.05
C GLU A 63 11.70 -6.03 20.66
N PHE A 64 11.30 -4.92 20.03
CA PHE A 64 12.05 -4.35 18.91
C PHE A 64 13.13 -3.41 19.48
N GLU A 65 14.38 -3.88 19.52
CA GLU A 65 15.57 -3.00 19.43
C GLU A 65 15.78 -2.54 17.98
#